data_AF-A0A392PFE3-F1
#
_entry.id   AF-A0A392PFE3-F1
#
_cell.length_a   1.000
_cell.length_b   1.000
_cell.length_c   1.000
_cell.angle_alpha   90.00
_cell.angle_beta   90.00
_cell.angle_gamma   90.00
#
_symmetry.space_group_name_H-M   'P 1'
#
loop_
_entity.id
_entity.type
_entity.pdbx_description
1 polymer ?
#
loop_
_entity_poly.entity_id
_entity_poly.type
_entity_poly.pdbx_seq_one_letter_code
_entity_poly.pdbx_strand_id
1 'polypeptide(L)' 'PTGENGATRAPICIDLQRDTSLSSKSIILQIDNKNQQVSASALRHSLQDRLSKATSSKARDQITLKLRTSTGLYMNES' A
#
# COMPACT_ATOMS: atom_id res chain seq x y z
N PRO A 1 6.65 -1.93 -5.84
CA PRO A 1 8.06 -2.26 -6.21
C PRO A 1 8.16 -3.56 -7.02
N THR A 2 8.70 -3.53 -8.23
CA THR A 2 8.96 -4.71 -9.08
C THR A 2 10.18 -4.50 -10.01
N GLY A 3 11.31 -3.97 -9.50
CA GLY A 3 12.52 -3.65 -10.27
C GLY A 3 13.82 -4.16 -9.64
N GLU A 4 14.94 -4.08 -10.38
CA GLU A 4 16.29 -4.53 -9.98
C GLU A 4 16.90 -3.74 -8.80
N ASN A 5 17.94 -4.29 -8.15
CA ASN A 5 18.68 -3.68 -7.03
C ASN A 5 17.86 -3.40 -5.76
N GLY A 6 17.02 -4.34 -5.34
CA GLY A 6 16.30 -4.24 -4.06
C GLY A 6 15.36 -3.04 -4.03
N ALA A 7 14.42 -2.96 -4.98
CA ALA A 7 13.45 -1.87 -5.09
C ALA A 7 12.59 -1.65 -3.81
N THR A 8 12.58 -2.62 -2.90
CA THR A 8 12.01 -2.50 -1.56
C THR A 8 13.13 -2.49 -0.53
N ARG A 9 13.47 -1.31 0.00
CA ARG A 9 14.56 -1.13 0.99
C ARG A 9 14.06 -0.81 2.40
N ALA A 10 12.74 -0.81 2.58
CA ALA A 10 12.05 -0.61 3.85
C ALA A 10 10.95 -1.69 4.01
N PRO A 11 10.66 -2.17 5.23
CA PRO A 11 9.49 -3.00 5.49
C PRO A 11 8.22 -2.28 5.06
N ILE A 12 7.29 -3.00 4.44
CA ILE A 12 5.98 -2.50 4.06
C ILE A 12 4.93 -3.25 4.88
N CYS A 13 4.20 -2.53 5.71
CA CYS A 13 3.04 -3.05 6.43
C CYS A 13 1.76 -2.58 5.71
N ILE A 14 0.88 -3.51 5.39
CA ILE A 14 -0.41 -3.20 4.74
C ILE A 14 -1.53 -3.76 5.61
N ASP A 15 -2.35 -2.87 6.14
CA ASP A 15 -3.63 -3.18 6.76
C ASP A 15 -4.70 -3.18 5.66
N LEU A 16 -5.25 -4.35 5.37
CA LEU A 16 -6.23 -4.59 4.31
C LEU A 16 -7.60 -4.83 4.93
N GLN A 17 -8.53 -3.95 4.60
CA GLN A 17 -9.91 -4.04 5.08
C GLN A 17 -10.85 -4.27 3.90
N ARG A 18 -11.76 -5.24 4.06
CA ARG A 18 -12.83 -5.43 3.11
C ARG A 18 -13.90 -4.35 3.30
N ASP A 19 -14.34 -3.75 2.22
CA ASP A 19 -15.51 -2.86 2.19
C ASP A 19 -16.47 -3.28 1.08
N THR A 20 -17.54 -3.98 1.46
CA THR A 20 -18.55 -4.50 0.54
C THR A 20 -19.41 -3.40 -0.11
N SER A 21 -19.32 -2.15 0.36
CA SER A 21 -19.98 -1.00 -0.27
C SER A 21 -19.21 -0.47 -1.49
N LEU A 22 -17.95 -0.87 -1.67
CA LEU A 22 -17.12 -0.43 -2.79
C LEU A 22 -17.41 -1.24 -4.07
N SER A 23 -17.24 -0.58 -5.22
CA SER A 23 -17.18 -1.27 -6.52
C SER A 23 -15.97 -2.20 -6.62
N SER A 24 -16.06 -3.26 -7.42
CA SER A 24 -15.02 -4.28 -7.63
C SER A 24 -13.66 -3.75 -8.08
N LYS A 25 -13.57 -2.50 -8.57
CA LYS A 25 -12.34 -1.87 -9.06
C LYS A 25 -11.80 -0.74 -8.17
N SER A 26 -12.46 -0.46 -7.04
CA SER A 26 -12.09 0.65 -6.17
C SER A 26 -11.03 0.23 -5.14
N ILE A 27 -9.97 1.03 -5.04
CA ILE A 27 -8.99 0.98 -3.96
C ILE A 27 -9.11 2.30 -3.20
N ILE A 28 -9.39 2.23 -1.91
CA ILE A 28 -9.38 3.40 -1.02
C ILE A 28 -8.10 3.33 -0.19
N LEU A 29 -7.26 4.36 -0.31
CA LEU A 29 -6.10 4.57 0.54
C LEU A 29 -6.51 5.47 1.71
N GLN A 30 -6.19 5.05 2.94
CA GLN A 30 -6.46 5.84 4.14
C GLN A 30 -5.15 6.45 4.66
N ILE A 31 -5.10 7.78 4.74
CA ILE A 31 -3.97 8.57 5.26
C ILE A 31 -4.53 9.63 6.19
N ASP A 32 -3.99 9.75 7.41
CA ASP A 32 -4.41 10.76 8.39
C ASP A 32 -5.93 10.81 8.59
N ASN A 33 -6.57 9.64 8.68
CA ASN A 33 -8.03 9.44 8.77
C ASN A 33 -8.84 9.98 7.58
N LYS A 34 -8.19 10.32 6.46
CA LYS A 34 -8.84 10.69 5.20
C LYS A 34 -8.84 9.51 4.24
N ASN A 35 -9.96 9.37 3.52
CA ASN A 35 -10.12 8.35 2.49
C ASN A 35 -9.87 8.96 1.12
N GLN A 36 -8.98 8.35 0.34
CA GLN A 36 -8.72 8.75 -1.03
C GLN A 36 -8.91 7.55 -1.95
N GLN A 37 -9.80 7.66 -2.93
CA GLN A 37 -9.89 6.67 -3.99
C GLN A 37 -8.68 6.83 -4.92
N VAL A 38 -7.96 5.73 -5.15
CA VAL A 38 -6.76 5.68 -5.98
C VAL A 38 -6.85 4.55 -6.99
N SER A 39 -6.18 4.72 -8.13
CA SER A 39 -5.90 3.60 -9.02
C SER A 39 -4.73 2.78 -8.50
N ALA A 40 -4.61 1.52 -8.94
CA ALA A 40 -3.48 0.67 -8.60
C ALA A 40 -2.13 1.30 -9.04
N SER A 41 -2.09 1.95 -10.21
CA SER A 41 -0.89 2.66 -10.68
C SER A 41 -0.55 3.86 -9.80
N ALA A 42 -1.53 4.69 -9.41
CA ALA A 42 -1.28 5.82 -8.53
C ALA A 42 -0.73 5.37 -7.16
N LEU A 43 -1.29 4.30 -6.59
CA LEU A 43 -0.78 3.67 -5.37
C LEU A 43 0.67 3.20 -5.55
N ARG A 44 0.97 2.50 -6.65
CA ARG A 44 2.32 2.03 -6.98
C ARG A 44 3.31 3.18 -7.09
N HIS A 45 2.97 4.26 -7.79
CA HIS A 45 3.83 5.43 -7.95
C HIS A 45 4.10 6.12 -6.60
N SER A 46 3.07 6.31 -5.78
CA SER A 46 3.24 6.90 -4.43
C SER A 46 4.15 6.05 -3.54
N LEU A 47 3.96 4.73 -3.55
CA LEU A 47 4.82 3.81 -2.82
C LEU A 47 6.27 3.85 -3.32
N GLN A 48 6.48 3.95 -4.63
CA GLN A 48 7.82 4.02 -5.22
C GLN A 48 8.56 5.29 -4.81
N ASP A 49 7.88 6.44 -4.76
CA ASP A 49 8.44 7.73 -4.31
C ASP A 49 8.82 7.71 -2.82
N ARG A 50 8.00 7.08 -1.96
CA ARG A 50 8.32 6.91 -0.54
C ARG A 50 9.53 5.99 -0.34
N LEU A 51 9.59 4.89 -1.07
CA LEU A 51 10.69 3.93 -1.01
C LEU A 51 12.03 4.51 -1.49
N SER A 52 12.04 5.37 -2.52
CA SER A 52 13.27 6.00 -3.00
C SER A 52 13.85 6.98 -1.97
N LYS A 53 12.98 7.74 -1.28
CA LYS A 53 13.36 8.70 -0.25
C LYS A 53 13.82 8.06 1.06
N ALA A 54 13.26 6.90 1.42
CA ALA A 54 13.62 6.16 2.64
C ALA A 54 15.05 5.59 2.65
N THR A 55 15.82 5.74 1.56
CA THR A 55 17.19 5.20 1.44
C THR A 55 18.28 6.10 2.01
N SER A 56 17.96 7.34 2.38
CA SER A 56 18.93 8.38 2.78
C SER A 56 19.10 8.54 4.29
N SER A 57 18.20 7.99 5.12
CA SER A 57 18.24 8.10 6.58
C SER A 57 18.56 6.75 7.24
N LYS A 58 19.46 6.75 8.23
CA LYS A 58 19.94 5.56 8.97
C LYS A 58 18.84 4.84 9.79
N ALA A 59 17.62 5.36 9.82
CA ALA A 59 16.45 4.70 10.39
C ALA A 59 15.56 4.25 9.22
N ARG A 60 15.49 2.94 8.99
CA ARG A 60 14.58 2.34 8.00
C ARG A 60 13.14 2.49 8.48
N ASP A 61 12.54 3.64 8.23
CA ASP A 61 11.16 3.92 8.59
C ASP A 61 10.23 2.92 7.86
N GLN A 62 9.43 2.18 8.63
CA GLN A 62 8.48 1.22 8.09
C GLN A 62 7.38 1.98 7.33
N ILE A 63 7.13 1.61 6.08
CA ILE A 63 6.01 2.18 5.34
C ILE A 63 4.73 1.45 5.76
N THR A 64 3.79 2.18 6.34
CA THR A 64 2.47 1.65 6.72
C THR A 64 1.40 2.18 5.78
N LEU A 65 0.57 1.29 5.24
CA LEU A 65 -0.57 1.62 4.38
C LEU A 65 -1.84 0.99 4.94
N LYS A 66 -2.94 1.73 4.88
CA LYS A 66 -4.29 1.23 5.16
C LYS A 66 -5.11 1.28 3.88
N LEU A 67 -5.60 0.13 3.44
CA LEU A 67 -6.33 -0.01 2.18
C LEU A 67 -7.71 -0.60 2.43
N ARG A 68 -8.74 -0.04 1.80
CA ARG A 68 -10.07 -0.66 1.70
C ARG A 68 -10.35 -1.08 0.27
N THR A 69 -10.75 -2.33 0.09
CA THR A 69 -11.08 -2.93 -1.21
C THR A 69 -12.36 -3.75 -1.11
N SER A 70 -13.10 -3.85 -2.21
CA SER A 70 -14.32 -4.66 -2.31
C SER A 70 -14.06 -6.16 -2.22
N THR A 71 -12.90 -6.59 -2.73
CA THR A 71 -12.40 -7.95 -2.55
C THR A 71 -11.53 -8.00 -1.29
N GLY A 72 -11.88 -8.91 -0.37
CA GLY A 72 -10.96 -9.32 0.69
C GLY A 72 -10.03 -10.40 0.15
N LEU A 73 -8.79 -10.44 0.61
CA LEU A 73 -7.96 -11.63 0.46
C LEU A 73 -8.44 -12.64 1.50
N TYR A 74 -9.17 -13.68 1.06
CA TYR A 74 -9.35 -14.86 1.89
C TYR A 74 -8.00 -15.59 1.92
N MET A 75 -7.25 -15.43 3.00
CA MET A 75 -6.15 -16.33 3.28
C MET A 75 -6.80 -17.62 3.78
N ASN A 76 -6.90 -18.64 2.90
CA ASN A 76 -7.18 -19.99 3.37
C ASN A 76 -5.96 -20.41 4.19
N GLU A 77 -6.10 -20.43 5.51
CA GLU A 77 -5.18 -21.16 6.37
C GLU A 77 -5.26 -22.64 5.95
N SER A 78 -4.14 -23.17 5.45
CA SER A 78 -3.97 -24.59 5.11
C SER A 78 -3.34 -25.33 6.28
#